data_AF-A0A920VXV9-F1
#
_entry.id   AF-A0A920VXV9-F1
#
_cell.length_a   1.000
_cell.length_b   1.000
_cell.length_c   1.000
_cell.angle_alpha   90.00
_cell.angle_beta   90.00
_cell.angle_gamma   90.00
#
_symmetry.space_group_name_H-M   'P 1'
#
loop_
_entity.id
_entity.type
_entity.pdbx_description
1 polymer ?
#
loop_
_entity_poly.entity_id
_entity_poly.type
_entity_poly.pdbx_seq_one_letter_code
_entity_poly.pdbx_strand_id
1 'polypeptide(L)'
;MATFFWFFGHPEVYVVLLPTLGIVADIITVFSRKKLFGYRTILYTAFATGGLSFVVWAHHQFIAGIDPRMANVFVVTTVLISIPLAEMMFSYIATLYGGSIEFKTPMLWALSFLAAFLIGGVTGIYLGASALSIFS
;
A
#
# COMPACT_ATOMS: atom_id res chain seq x y z
N MET A 1 5.24 18.78 -18.55
CA MET A 1 6.26 17.84 -18.04
C MET A 1 5.76 17.01 -16.84
N ALA A 2 5.28 17.65 -15.76
CA ALA A 2 4.93 16.95 -14.50
C ALA A 2 3.85 15.86 -14.62
N THR A 3 2.84 16.03 -15.48
CA THR A 3 1.75 15.05 -15.62
C THR A 3 2.22 13.71 -16.17
N PHE A 4 3.06 13.70 -17.22
CA PHE A 4 3.60 12.46 -17.79
C PHE A 4 4.58 11.77 -16.84
N PHE A 5 5.37 12.56 -16.10
CA PHE A 5 6.24 12.05 -15.06
C PHE A 5 5.45 11.29 -13.99
N TRP A 6 4.40 11.90 -13.42
CA TRP A 6 3.62 11.24 -12.37
C TRP A 6 2.69 10.15 -12.87
N PHE A 7 2.17 10.26 -14.09
CA PHE A 7 1.42 9.18 -14.73
C PHE A 7 2.20 7.88 -14.81
N PHE A 8 3.53 7.95 -15.01
CA PHE A 8 4.43 6.80 -14.91
C PHE A 8 4.90 6.53 -13.47
N GLY A 9 5.36 7.57 -12.78
CA GLY A 9 6.02 7.45 -11.47
C GLY A 9 5.09 6.93 -10.38
N HIS A 10 3.79 7.20 -10.47
CA HIS A 10 2.85 6.66 -9.50
C HIS A 10 2.63 5.15 -9.67
N PRO A 11 2.36 4.59 -10.86
CA PRO A 11 2.43 3.15 -11.08
C PRO A 11 3.78 2.51 -10.70
N GLU A 12 4.90 3.17 -10.98
CA GLU A 12 6.25 2.65 -10.69
C GLU A 12 6.43 2.30 -9.20
N VAL A 13 5.94 3.12 -8.27
CA VAL A 13 6.09 2.80 -6.83
C VAL A 13 5.34 1.51 -6.45
N TYR A 14 4.28 1.15 -7.17
CA TYR A 14 3.55 -0.13 -6.95
C TYR A 14 4.23 -1.31 -7.62
N VAL A 15 4.92 -1.10 -8.74
CA VAL A 15 5.76 -2.13 -9.37
C VAL A 15 6.87 -2.57 -8.41
N VAL A 16 7.42 -1.63 -7.63
CA VAL A 16 8.41 -1.95 -6.58
C VAL A 16 7.74 -2.57 -5.35
N LEU A 17 6.59 -2.04 -4.92
CA LEU A 17 5.91 -2.47 -3.69
C LEU A 17 5.32 -3.89 -3.76
N LEU A 18 4.64 -4.25 -4.84
CA LEU A 18 3.91 -5.52 -4.94
C LEU A 18 4.83 -6.76 -4.80
N PRO A 19 6.03 -6.82 -5.42
CA PRO A 19 7.00 -7.89 -5.17
C PRO A 19 7.45 -7.94 -3.71
N THR A 20 7.70 -6.78 -3.08
CA THR A 20 8.09 -6.72 -1.66
C THR A 20 7.00 -7.30 -0.76
N LEU A 21 5.73 -6.99 -1.01
CA LEU A 21 4.60 -7.55 -0.28
C LEU A 21 4.51 -9.08 -0.44
N GLY A 22 4.78 -9.60 -1.64
CA GLY A 22 4.89 -11.05 -1.87
C GLY A 22 6.01 -11.71 -1.05
N ILE A 23 7.20 -11.12 -1.03
CA ILE A 23 8.35 -11.62 -0.24
C ILE A 23 8.01 -11.63 1.25
N VAL A 24 7.38 -10.57 1.76
CA VAL A 24 6.95 -10.48 3.17
C VAL A 24 5.94 -11.55 3.51
N ALA A 25 4.96 -11.80 2.63
CA ALA A 25 3.98 -12.87 2.81
C ALA A 25 4.65 -14.25 2.91
N ASP A 26 5.60 -14.55 2.03
CA ASP A 26 6.35 -15.82 2.06
C ASP A 26 7.16 -15.98 3.34
N ILE A 27 7.89 -14.95 3.77
CA ILE A 27 8.64 -14.96 5.03
C ILE A 27 7.69 -15.21 6.21
N ILE A 28 6.57 -14.48 6.28
CA ILE A 28 5.59 -14.63 7.35
C ILE A 28 5.04 -16.05 7.39
N THR A 29 4.67 -16.64 6.26
CA THR A 29 4.12 -18.01 6.23
C THR A 29 5.15 -19.05 6.68
N VAL A 30 6.39 -18.96 6.18
CA VAL A 30 7.49 -19.88 6.52
C VAL A 30 7.80 -19.81 8.01
N PHE A 31 8.06 -18.61 8.54
CA PHE A 31 8.53 -18.45 9.92
C PHE A 31 7.40 -18.44 10.96
N SER A 32 6.12 -18.36 10.57
CA SER A 32 4.97 -18.61 11.45
C SER A 32 4.47 -20.05 11.44
N ARG A 33 4.97 -20.87 10.49
CA ARG A 33 4.51 -22.25 10.23
C ARG A 33 3.01 -22.33 9.98
N LYS A 34 2.45 -21.34 9.28
CA LYS A 34 1.03 -21.25 8.95
C LYS A 34 0.83 -20.93 7.48
N LYS A 35 -0.26 -21.46 6.92
CA LYS A 35 -0.74 -21.04 5.60
C LYS A 35 -1.17 -19.58 5.66
N LEU A 36 -0.95 -18.86 4.56
CA LEU A 36 -1.35 -17.48 4.39
C LEU A 36 -2.87 -17.35 4.57
N PHE A 37 -3.28 -16.54 5.54
CA PHE A 37 -4.68 -16.20 5.73
C PHE A 37 -5.17 -15.36 4.54
N GLY A 38 -6.36 -15.66 4.02
CA GLY A 38 -6.97 -14.83 2.99
C GLY A 38 -6.28 -14.83 1.62
N TYR A 39 -5.56 -15.91 1.22
CA TYR A 39 -4.80 -15.96 -0.04
C TYR A 39 -5.56 -15.41 -1.27
N ARG A 40 -6.84 -15.80 -1.48
CA ARG A 40 -7.64 -15.29 -2.60
C ARG A 40 -7.91 -13.80 -2.47
N THR A 41 -8.20 -13.32 -1.26
CA THR A 41 -8.41 -11.90 -0.96
C THR A 41 -7.15 -11.11 -1.29
N ILE A 42 -5.97 -11.58 -0.84
CA ILE A 42 -4.67 -10.95 -1.14
C ILE A 42 -4.43 -10.86 -2.65
N LEU A 43 -4.75 -11.91 -3.41
CA LEU A 43 -4.63 -11.85 -4.87
C LEU A 43 -5.53 -10.77 -5.48
N TYR A 44 -6.80 -10.71 -5.06
CA TYR A 44 -7.73 -9.71 -5.56
C TYR A 44 -7.32 -8.29 -5.16
N THR A 45 -6.82 -8.10 -3.95
CA THR A 45 -6.33 -6.79 -3.50
C THR A 45 -5.04 -6.40 -4.20
N ALA A 46 -4.18 -7.35 -4.59
CA ALA A 46 -3.00 -7.08 -5.41
C ALA A 46 -3.37 -6.59 -6.82
N PHE A 47 -4.32 -7.26 -7.47
CA PHE A 47 -4.83 -6.81 -8.77
C PHE A 47 -5.54 -5.46 -8.68
N ALA A 48 -6.36 -5.25 -7.64
CA ALA A 48 -7.03 -3.98 -7.41
C ALA A 48 -6.01 -2.84 -7.20
N THR A 49 -4.96 -3.08 -6.42
CA THR A 49 -3.88 -2.11 -6.18
C THR A 49 -3.13 -1.79 -7.46
N GLY A 50 -2.78 -2.81 -8.26
CA GLY A 50 -2.13 -2.63 -9.56
C GLY A 50 -2.99 -1.80 -10.52
N GLY A 51 -4.29 -2.09 -10.62
CA GLY A 51 -5.21 -1.31 -11.45
C GLY A 51 -5.41 0.12 -10.96
N LEU A 52 -5.62 0.31 -9.65
CA LEU A 52 -5.81 1.63 -9.04
C LEU A 52 -4.57 2.53 -9.18
N SER A 53 -3.37 1.95 -9.23
CA SER A 53 -2.12 2.73 -9.38
C SER A 53 -2.10 3.64 -10.62
N PHE A 54 -2.87 3.30 -11.66
CA PHE A 54 -2.97 4.08 -12.90
C PHE A 54 -4.00 5.22 -12.84
N VAL A 55 -4.77 5.39 -11.75
CA VAL A 55 -5.86 6.38 -11.66
C VAL A 55 -5.76 7.31 -10.45
N VAL A 56 -4.57 7.41 -9.85
CA VAL A 56 -4.35 8.18 -8.62
C VAL A 56 -3.22 9.21 -8.73
N TRP A 57 -2.42 9.19 -9.80
CA TRP A 57 -1.17 9.96 -9.93
C TRP A 57 -1.29 11.47 -9.66
N ALA A 58 -2.45 12.08 -9.94
CA ALA A 58 -2.60 13.53 -9.86
C ALA A 58 -2.61 14.06 -8.41
N HIS A 59 -2.61 13.21 -7.37
CA HIS A 59 -2.39 13.69 -6.00
C HIS A 59 -1.02 14.35 -5.80
N HIS A 60 -0.02 13.99 -6.61
CA HIS A 60 1.27 14.68 -6.61
C HIS A 60 1.20 16.10 -7.19
N GLN A 61 0.04 16.52 -7.67
CA GLN A 61 -0.18 17.79 -8.36
C GLN A 61 -1.23 18.68 -7.65
N PHE A 62 -1.64 18.36 -6.41
CA PHE A 62 -2.68 19.10 -5.70
C PHE A 62 -2.36 20.60 -5.51
N ILE A 63 -1.09 20.95 -5.30
CA ILE A 63 -0.63 22.34 -5.17
C ILE A 63 -0.19 22.97 -6.51
N ALA A 64 -0.20 22.21 -7.61
CA ALA A 64 0.28 22.65 -8.91
C ALA A 64 -0.81 23.35 -9.76
N GLY A 65 -1.91 23.79 -9.15
CA GLY A 65 -3.00 24.48 -9.83
C GLY A 65 -3.99 23.57 -10.56
N ILE A 66 -4.15 22.31 -10.09
CA ILE A 66 -5.16 21.39 -10.62
C ILE A 66 -6.58 21.93 -10.39
N ASP A 67 -7.49 21.67 -11.34
CA ASP A 67 -8.90 22.01 -11.18
C ASP A 67 -9.49 21.36 -9.90
N PRO A 68 -10.21 22.10 -9.04
CA PRO A 68 -10.73 21.57 -7.77
C PRO A 68 -11.68 20.36 -7.93
N ARG A 69 -12.42 20.25 -9.03
CA ARG A 69 -13.31 19.10 -9.28
C ARG A 69 -12.47 17.86 -9.57
N MET A 70 -11.41 18.01 -10.36
CA MET A 70 -10.45 16.93 -10.61
C MET A 70 -9.70 16.55 -9.32
N ALA A 71 -9.29 17.52 -8.50
CA ALA A 71 -8.67 17.26 -7.21
C ALA A 71 -9.54 16.36 -6.32
N ASN A 72 -10.84 16.65 -6.21
CA ASN A 72 -11.76 15.84 -5.42
C ASN A 72 -11.88 14.39 -5.92
N VAL A 73 -11.91 14.17 -7.24
CA VAL A 73 -11.91 12.82 -7.81
C VAL A 73 -10.63 12.07 -7.41
N PHE A 74 -9.48 12.71 -7.54
CA PHE A 74 -8.19 12.10 -7.22
C PHE A 74 -7.97 11.88 -5.73
N VAL A 75 -8.57 12.68 -4.84
CA VAL A 75 -8.59 12.40 -3.40
C VAL A 75 -9.33 11.09 -3.13
N VAL A 76 -10.52 10.93 -3.70
CA VAL A 76 -11.31 9.71 -3.50
C VAL A 76 -10.56 8.50 -4.02
N THR A 77 -10.03 8.53 -5.24
CA THR A 77 -9.29 7.39 -5.79
C THR A 77 -8.01 7.10 -5.01
N THR A 78 -7.31 8.13 -4.51
CA THR A 78 -6.09 7.97 -3.71
C THR A 78 -6.38 7.35 -2.34
N VAL A 79 -7.45 7.78 -1.65
CA VAL A 79 -7.83 7.16 -0.38
C VAL A 79 -8.31 5.72 -0.61
N LEU A 80 -8.99 5.44 -1.72
CA LEU A 80 -9.47 4.08 -2.04
C LEU A 80 -8.33 3.05 -2.14
N ILE A 81 -7.13 3.43 -2.59
CA ILE A 81 -6.00 2.49 -2.67
C ILE A 81 -5.51 2.01 -1.30
N SER A 82 -5.83 2.74 -0.22
CA SER A 82 -5.48 2.33 1.15
C SER A 82 -6.24 1.08 1.61
N ILE A 83 -7.45 0.84 1.08
CA ILE A 83 -8.29 -0.30 1.44
C ILE A 83 -7.65 -1.65 1.06
N PRO A 84 -7.26 -1.90 -0.21
CA PRO A 84 -6.62 -3.17 -0.57
C PRO A 84 -5.28 -3.37 0.14
N LEU A 85 -4.50 -2.31 0.36
CA LEU A 85 -3.25 -2.40 1.11
C LEU A 85 -3.48 -2.73 2.59
N ALA A 86 -4.46 -2.11 3.24
CA ALA A 86 -4.82 -2.42 4.61
C ALA A 86 -5.30 -3.87 4.76
N GLU A 87 -6.10 -4.37 3.81
CA GLU A 87 -6.53 -5.78 3.78
C GLU A 87 -5.33 -6.72 3.77
N MET A 88 -4.32 -6.50 2.92
CA MET A 88 -3.12 -7.33 2.89
C MET A 88 -2.41 -7.33 4.25
N MET A 89 -2.27 -6.16 4.89
CA MET A 89 -1.66 -6.05 6.21
C MET A 89 -2.43 -6.82 7.27
N PHE A 90 -3.76 -6.75 7.26
CA PHE A 90 -4.61 -7.54 8.16
C PHE A 90 -4.44 -9.04 7.91
N SER A 91 -4.39 -9.47 6.65
CA SER A 91 -4.17 -10.88 6.31
C SER A 91 -2.80 -11.39 6.75
N TYR A 92 -1.76 -10.54 6.70
CA TYR A 92 -0.43 -10.88 7.24
C TYR A 92 -0.45 -11.00 8.76
N ILE A 93 -1.08 -10.07 9.47
CA ILE A 93 -1.25 -10.13 10.94
C ILE A 93 -2.07 -11.36 11.34
N ALA A 94 -3.16 -11.66 10.63
CA ALA A 94 -3.97 -12.86 10.86
C ALA A 94 -3.19 -14.15 10.61
N THR A 95 -2.25 -14.14 9.66
CA THR A 95 -1.35 -15.27 9.43
C THR A 95 -0.45 -15.51 10.65
N LEU A 96 0.09 -14.45 11.25
CA LEU A 96 0.92 -14.52 12.46
C LEU A 96 0.15 -15.01 13.70
N TYR A 97 -1.12 -14.63 13.84
CA TYR A 97 -1.92 -14.96 15.02
C TYR A 97 -2.03 -16.47 15.27
N GLY A 98 -1.61 -16.94 16.45
CA GLY A 98 -1.60 -18.37 16.79
C GLY A 98 -0.60 -19.21 15.99
N GLY A 99 0.35 -18.57 15.28
CA GLY A 99 1.47 -19.25 14.64
C GLY A 99 2.58 -19.60 15.63
N SER A 100 3.42 -20.55 15.25
CA SER A 100 4.62 -20.89 16.02
C SER A 100 5.80 -20.11 15.43
N ILE A 101 5.96 -18.87 15.87
CA ILE A 101 6.84 -17.86 15.26
C ILE A 101 8.30 -18.10 15.61
N GLU A 102 9.16 -18.19 14.59
CA GLU A 102 10.61 -18.17 14.74
C GLU A 102 11.22 -16.82 14.36
N PHE A 103 11.85 -16.15 15.33
CA PHE A 103 12.48 -14.85 15.14
C PHE A 103 13.87 -14.93 14.51
N LYS A 104 13.95 -15.41 13.26
CA LYS A 104 15.17 -15.34 12.43
C LYS A 104 15.27 -13.98 11.73
N THR A 105 16.45 -13.63 11.24
CA THR A 105 16.70 -12.34 10.56
C THR A 105 15.66 -11.99 9.48
N PRO A 106 15.23 -12.91 8.58
CA PRO A 106 14.17 -12.58 7.61
C PRO A 106 12.84 -12.22 8.27
N MET A 107 12.45 -12.96 9.32
CA MET A 107 11.22 -12.71 10.06
C MET A 107 11.25 -11.35 10.77
N LEU A 108 12.41 -10.95 11.32
CA LEU A 108 12.58 -9.62 11.90
C LEU A 108 12.37 -8.52 10.85
N TRP A 109 12.93 -8.67 9.64
CA TRP A 109 12.69 -7.73 8.54
C TRP A 109 11.23 -7.67 8.11
N ALA A 110 10.54 -8.81 8.02
CA ALA A 110 9.11 -8.83 7.69
C ALA A 110 8.24 -8.13 8.76
N LEU A 111 8.54 -8.34 10.05
CA LEU A 111 7.84 -7.66 11.14
C LEU A 111 8.15 -6.16 11.18
N SER A 112 9.41 -5.76 10.96
CA SER A 112 9.78 -4.35 10.85
C SER A 112 9.13 -3.68 9.63
N PHE A 113 9.06 -4.38 8.50
CA PHE A 113 8.34 -3.90 7.32
C PHE A 113 6.87 -3.67 7.65
N LEU A 114 6.18 -4.64 8.26
CA LEU A 114 4.77 -4.50 8.67
C LEU A 114 4.56 -3.25 9.54
N ALA A 115 5.39 -3.07 10.56
CA ALA A 115 5.27 -1.91 11.46
C ALA A 115 5.52 -0.58 10.74
N ALA A 116 6.62 -0.48 9.98
CA ALA A 116 6.98 0.73 9.24
C ALA A 116 5.95 1.06 8.16
N PHE A 117 5.46 0.05 7.44
CA PHE A 117 4.47 0.21 6.38
C PHE A 117 3.12 0.69 6.94
N LEU A 118 2.69 0.18 8.09
CA LEU A 118 1.47 0.66 8.75
C LEU A 118 1.61 2.11 9.20
N ILE A 119 2.74 2.49 9.82
CA ILE A 119 2.99 3.87 10.25
C ILE A 119 3.01 4.81 9.04
N GLY A 120 3.77 4.47 8.00
CA GLY A 120 3.85 5.24 6.77
C GLY A 120 2.53 5.27 6.00
N GLY A 121 1.73 4.21 6.07
CA GLY A 121 0.41 4.15 5.44
C GLY A 121 -0.57 5.14 6.07
N VAL A 122 -0.56 5.28 7.39
CA VAL A 122 -1.41 6.25 8.10
C VAL A 122 -1.06 7.69 7.70
N THR A 123 0.24 8.01 7.60
CA THR A 123 0.66 9.34 7.13
C THR A 123 0.37 9.55 5.65
N GLY A 124 0.44 8.51 4.82
CA GLY A 124 0.06 8.54 3.41
C GLY A 124 -1.42 8.87 3.18
N ILE A 125 -2.33 8.36 4.02
CA ILE A 125 -3.76 8.70 3.95
C ILE A 125 -3.98 10.20 4.21
N TYR A 126 -3.23 10.78 5.16
CA TYR A 126 -3.27 12.22 5.43
C TYR A 126 -2.83 13.04 4.20
N LEU A 127 -1.72 12.64 3.55
CA LEU A 127 -1.21 13.30 2.34
C LEU A 127 -2.13 13.12 1.12
N GLY A 128 -2.85 12.00 1.04
CA GLY A 128 -3.81 11.73 -0.04
C GLY A 128 -5.07 12.59 -0.01
N ALA A 129 -5.31 13.33 1.08
CA ALA A 129 -6.42 14.25 1.22
C ALA A 129 -6.00 15.68 0.84
N SER A 130 -6.55 16.23 -0.24
CA SER A 130 -6.15 17.53 -0.80
C SER A 130 -6.28 18.71 0.18
N ALA A 131 -7.29 18.69 1.04
CA ALA A 131 -7.51 19.73 2.05
C ALA A 131 -6.46 19.72 3.16
N LEU A 132 -5.80 18.58 3.38
CA LEU A 132 -4.75 18.40 4.38
C LEU A 132 -3.35 18.54 3.76
N SER A 133 -3.20 18.14 2.50
CA SER A 133 -1.94 18.23 1.75
C SER A 133 -1.48 19.67 1.51
N ILE A 134 -2.38 20.65 1.51
CA ILE A 134 -2.02 22.08 1.37
C ILE A 134 -1.32 22.67 2.60
N PHE A 135 -1.37 21.99 3.76
CA PHE A 135 -0.80 22.46 5.02
C PHE A 135 0.46 21.68 5.45
N SER A 136 0.91 20.72 4.64
CA SER A 136 2.06 19.84 4.91
C SER A 136 3.18 20.04 3.92
#